data_AF-A0A0N1I1E5-F1
#
_entry.id   AF-A0A0N1I1E5-F1
#
_cell.length_a   1.000
_cell.length_b   1.000
_cell.length_c   1.000
_cell.angle_alpha   90.00
_cell.angle_beta   90.00
_cell.angle_gamma   90.00
#
_symmetry.space_group_name_H-M   'P 1'
#
loop_
_entity.id
_entity.type
_entity.pdbx_description
1 polymer ?
#
loop_
_entity_poly.entity_id
_entity_poly.type
_entity_poly.pdbx_seq_one_letter_code
_entity_poly.pdbx_strand_id
1 'polypeptide(L)'
;MHANPVAALPALNGAPQGGIVLSGHTDVVPVEGQRWDTDLFVVVGREGTLHGRGACDMRGFVAVRVTLVLELVAMQRARPIHSAFSFDEEVGCAGARLDGGFRFV
;
A
#
# COMPACT_ATOMS: atom_id res chain seq x y z
N MET A 1 7.89 11.00 -10.08
CA MET A 1 8.78 10.62 -8.96
C MET A 1 8.58 9.13 -8.73
N HIS A 2 9.62 8.30 -8.88
CA HIS A 2 9.56 6.87 -8.59
C HIS A 2 10.28 6.63 -7.27
N ALA A 3 9.52 6.30 -6.23
CA ALA A 3 10.05 6.04 -4.90
C ALA A 3 9.20 4.96 -4.25
N ASN A 4 9.81 4.18 -3.38
CA ASN A 4 9.13 3.22 -2.54
C ASN A 4 8.90 3.83 -1.15
N PRO A 5 7.67 4.22 -0.77
CA PRO A 5 7.40 4.59 0.61
C PRO A 5 7.63 3.39 1.55
N VAL A 6 8.47 3.61 2.56
CA VAL A 6 8.75 2.63 3.62
C VAL A 6 8.56 3.26 4.99
N ALA A 7 7.94 2.52 5.91
CA ALA A 7 7.78 2.94 7.30
C ALA A 7 7.73 1.73 8.23
N ALA A 8 8.13 1.91 9.49
CA ALA A 8 8.06 0.89 10.52
C ALA A 8 7.43 1.45 11.80
N LEU A 9 6.52 0.67 12.39
CA LEU A 9 6.04 0.86 13.75
C LEU A 9 6.74 -0.16 14.65
N PRO A 10 7.62 0.26 15.57
CA PRO A 10 8.35 -0.67 16.41
C PRO A 10 7.43 -1.38 17.41
N ALA A 11 7.90 -2.52 17.91
CA ALA A 11 7.30 -3.20 19.06
C ALA A 11 7.46 -2.34 20.32
N LEU A 12 6.49 -2.40 21.23
CA LEU A 12 6.53 -1.59 22.46
C LEU A 12 7.34 -2.25 23.59
N ASN A 13 7.60 -3.55 23.50
CA ASN A 13 8.38 -4.32 24.47
C ASN A 13 9.89 -4.36 24.17
N GLY A 14 10.37 -3.58 23.19
CA GLY A 14 11.78 -3.57 22.79
C GLY A 14 12.24 -4.84 22.09
N ALA A 15 11.32 -5.72 21.63
CA ALA A 15 11.68 -6.91 20.88
C ALA A 15 12.45 -6.53 19.58
N PRO A 16 13.63 -7.13 19.33
CA PRO A 16 14.42 -6.83 18.15
C PRO A 16 13.80 -7.44 16.87
N GLN A 17 14.36 -7.02 15.74
CA GLN A 17 14.12 -7.36 14.32
C GLN A 17 13.14 -8.51 14.00
N GLY A 18 12.29 -8.28 13.01
CA GLY A 18 11.25 -9.20 12.54
C GLY A 18 9.90 -8.49 12.43
N GLY A 19 8.80 -9.24 12.42
CA GLY A 19 7.44 -8.68 12.43
C GLY A 19 6.66 -8.98 11.16
N ILE A 20 5.66 -8.15 10.89
CA ILE A 20 4.76 -8.31 9.73
C ILE A 20 5.03 -7.17 8.76
N VAL A 21 5.22 -7.49 7.48
CA VAL A 21 5.26 -6.50 6.40
C VAL A 21 3.90 -6.43 5.74
N LEU A 22 3.29 -5.25 5.80
CA LEU A 22 2.09 -4.89 5.06
C LEU A 22 2.54 -4.26 3.75
N SER A 23 2.67 -5.12 2.73
CA SER A 23 3.15 -4.76 1.40
C SER A 23 2.01 -4.31 0.51
N GLY A 24 2.27 -3.31 -0.33
CA GLY A 24 1.38 -2.95 -1.43
C GLY A 24 2.10 -2.20 -2.55
N HIS A 25 1.35 -1.71 -3.51
CA HIS A 25 1.84 -0.89 -4.62
C HIS A 25 0.96 0.34 -4.83
N THR A 26 1.50 1.35 -5.51
CA THR A 26 0.88 2.68 -5.63
C THR A 26 0.50 3.04 -7.06
N ASP A 27 1.07 2.31 -8.01
CA ASP A 27 0.70 2.37 -9.42
C ASP A 27 -0.61 1.63 -9.68
N VAL A 28 -1.04 1.69 -10.93
CA VAL A 28 -2.24 1.02 -11.44
C VAL A 28 -1.95 0.68 -12.90
N VAL A 29 -2.61 -0.35 -13.43
CA VAL A 29 -2.48 -0.68 -14.86
C VAL A 29 -2.78 0.53 -15.78
N PRO A 30 -2.17 0.59 -16.99
CA PRO A 30 -2.52 1.56 -18.01
C PRO A 30 -4.02 1.58 -18.31
N VAL A 31 -4.56 2.76 -18.66
CA VAL A 31 -6.01 2.98 -18.81
C VAL A 31 -6.44 3.19 -20.26
N GLU A 32 -5.49 3.28 -21.19
CA GLU A 32 -5.76 3.57 -22.60
C GLU A 32 -6.62 2.48 -23.25
N GLY A 33 -7.66 2.89 -23.98
CA GLY A 33 -8.58 1.98 -24.67
C GLY A 33 -9.62 1.28 -23.78
N GLN A 34 -9.64 1.53 -22.47
CA GLN A 34 -10.63 0.93 -21.57
C GLN A 34 -11.96 1.69 -21.60
N ARG A 35 -13.07 0.96 -21.55
CA ARG A 35 -14.41 1.55 -21.41
C ARG A 35 -14.75 1.68 -19.93
N TRP A 36 -15.14 2.88 -19.53
CA TRP A 36 -15.59 3.19 -18.18
C TRP A 36 -16.91 3.96 -18.26
N ASP A 37 -17.84 3.61 -17.37
CA ASP A 37 -19.14 4.29 -17.27
C ASP A 37 -19.06 5.62 -16.51
N THR A 38 -17.97 5.82 -15.75
CA THR A 38 -17.68 7.03 -14.96
C THR A 38 -16.25 7.49 -15.20
N ASP A 39 -15.89 8.67 -14.68
CA ASP A 39 -14.48 9.02 -14.57
C ASP A 39 -13.76 7.95 -13.75
N LEU A 40 -12.66 7.42 -14.29
CA LEU A 40 -11.93 6.31 -13.73
C LEU A 40 -11.07 6.70 -12.51
N PHE A 41 -10.70 7.97 -12.36
CA PHE A 41 -9.92 8.46 -11.22
C PHE A 41 -10.77 9.15 -10.14
N VAL A 42 -12.08 9.24 -10.35
CA VAL A 42 -13.05 9.66 -9.34
C VAL A 42 -13.75 8.43 -8.79
N VAL A 43 -13.60 8.17 -7.49
CA VAL A 43 -14.28 7.03 -6.86
C VAL A 43 -15.78 7.29 -6.77
N VAL A 44 -16.58 6.36 -7.30
CA VAL A 44 -18.04 6.40 -7.27
C VAL A 44 -18.58 5.23 -6.46
N GLY A 45 -19.49 5.51 -5.53
CA GLY A 45 -20.22 4.48 -4.77
C GLY A 45 -21.49 4.05 -5.50
N ARG A 46 -21.67 2.75 -5.73
CA ARG A 46 -22.87 2.17 -6.34
C ARG A 46 -23.20 0.82 -5.72
N GLU A 47 -24.44 0.64 -5.31
CA GLU A 47 -24.97 -0.66 -4.84
C GLU A 47 -24.09 -1.31 -3.75
N GLY A 48 -23.55 -0.49 -2.83
CA GLY A 48 -22.68 -0.95 -1.75
C GLY A 48 -21.22 -1.23 -2.15
N THR A 49 -20.83 -0.89 -3.38
CA THR A 49 -19.47 -1.07 -3.91
C THR A 49 -18.83 0.26 -4.32
N LEU A 50 -17.50 0.33 -4.27
CA LEU A 50 -16.72 1.51 -4.71
C LEU A 50 -16.04 1.21 -6.04
N HIS A 51 -16.30 2.05 -7.05
CA HIS A 51 -15.83 1.90 -8.41
C HIS A 51 -14.81 3.00 -8.71
N GLY A 52 -13.64 2.61 -9.20
CA GLY A 52 -12.55 3.52 -9.56
C GLY A 52 -11.26 2.74 -9.83
N ARG A 53 -10.43 3.26 -10.73
CA ARG A 53 -9.11 2.72 -11.04
C ARG A 53 -8.24 2.79 -9.78
N GLY A 54 -7.74 1.64 -9.36
CA GLY A 54 -6.95 1.53 -8.11
C GLY A 54 -7.78 1.17 -6.88
N ALA A 55 -9.12 1.20 -6.94
CA ALA A 55 -9.96 0.97 -5.76
C ALA A 55 -9.75 -0.43 -5.17
N CYS A 56 -9.73 -1.47 -6.00
CA CYS A 56 -9.41 -2.83 -5.58
C CYS A 56 -7.91 -3.11 -5.64
N ASP A 57 -7.25 -2.71 -6.73
CA ASP A 57 -5.85 -3.04 -7.02
C ASP A 57 -4.99 -1.78 -7.25
N MET A 58 -4.24 -1.31 -6.25
CA MET A 58 -4.41 -1.67 -4.82
C MET A 58 -4.44 -0.49 -3.87
N ARG A 59 -4.77 0.69 -4.40
CA ARG A 59 -4.86 1.94 -3.62
C ARG A 59 -5.88 1.86 -2.50
N GLY A 60 -6.94 1.05 -2.62
CA GLY A 60 -7.87 0.80 -1.52
C GLY A 60 -7.19 0.21 -0.28
N PHE A 61 -6.32 -0.80 -0.47
CA PHE A 61 -5.54 -1.36 0.63
C PHE A 61 -4.58 -0.32 1.24
N VAL A 62 -3.87 0.43 0.38
CA VAL A 62 -2.95 1.49 0.84
C VAL A 62 -3.71 2.55 1.66
N ALA A 63 -4.90 2.96 1.21
CA ALA A 63 -5.75 3.91 1.91
C ALA A 63 -6.19 3.39 3.28
N VAL A 64 -6.65 2.13 3.38
CA VAL A 64 -7.00 1.50 4.66
C VAL A 64 -5.79 1.45 5.58
N ARG A 65 -4.62 1.04 5.08
CA ARG A 65 -3.40 0.95 5.87
C ARG A 65 -2.95 2.30 6.44
N VAL A 66 -3.01 3.36 5.64
CA VAL A 66 -2.66 4.73 6.07
C VAL A 66 -3.69 5.25 7.07
N THR A 67 -4.98 5.02 6.82
CA THR A 67 -6.07 5.45 7.72
C THR A 67 -5.91 4.82 9.10
N LEU A 68 -5.58 3.53 9.16
CA LEU A 68 -5.45 2.78 10.42
C LEU A 68 -4.13 3.03 11.16
N VAL A 69 -3.30 4.00 10.74
CA VAL A 69 -1.98 4.19 11.34
C VAL A 69 -2.06 4.60 12.81
N LEU A 70 -3.06 5.40 13.20
CA LEU A 70 -3.22 5.87 14.57
C LEU A 70 -3.65 4.74 15.50
N GLU A 71 -4.57 3.89 15.05
CA GLU A 71 -5.01 2.68 15.75
C GLU A 71 -3.85 1.70 15.90
N LEU A 72 -3.06 1.52 14.83
CA LEU A 72 -1.88 0.68 14.87
C LEU A 72 -0.83 1.22 15.84
N VAL A 73 -0.65 2.54 15.95
CA VAL A 73 0.24 3.19 16.94
C VAL A 73 -0.26 3.00 18.37
N ALA A 74 -1.57 3.06 18.61
CA ALA A 74 -2.18 2.88 19.93
C ALA A 74 -2.18 1.41 20.40
N MET A 75 -2.10 0.46 19.47
CA MET A 75 -2.11 -0.97 19.78
C MET A 75 -0.91 -1.39 20.65
N GLN A 76 -1.13 -2.29 21.62
CA GLN A 76 -0.05 -2.96 22.34
C GLN A 76 0.65 -3.99 21.46
N ARG A 77 1.63 -3.55 20.67
CA ARG A 77 2.33 -4.39 19.69
C ARG A 77 3.50 -5.15 20.31
N ALA A 78 3.44 -6.48 20.25
CA ALA A 78 4.53 -7.37 20.65
C ALA A 78 5.59 -7.58 19.55
N ARG A 79 5.29 -7.19 18.30
CA ARG A 79 6.19 -7.28 17.14
C ARG A 79 6.07 -6.02 16.28
N PRO A 80 7.12 -5.63 15.53
CA PRO A 80 7.03 -4.51 14.60
C PRO A 80 6.02 -4.74 13.47
N ILE A 81 5.45 -3.65 12.97
CA ILE A 81 4.61 -3.63 11.76
C ILE A 81 5.26 -2.71 10.75
N HIS A 82 5.61 -3.28 9.60
CA HIS A 82 6.29 -2.59 8.52
C HIS A 82 5.32 -2.28 7.39
N SER A 83 5.55 -1.18 6.69
CA SER A 83 4.81 -0.76 5.50
C SER A 83 5.78 -0.59 4.36
N ALA A 84 5.56 -1.33 3.28
CA ALA A 84 6.37 -1.28 2.07
C ALA A 84 5.45 -1.08 0.88
N PHE A 85 5.57 0.07 0.21
CA PHE A 85 4.79 0.36 -0.98
C PHE A 85 5.72 0.47 -2.19
N SER A 86 5.57 -0.41 -3.17
CA SER A 86 6.32 -0.35 -4.43
C SER A 86 5.66 0.59 -5.44
N PHE A 87 6.47 1.08 -6.38
CA PHE A 87 5.98 1.58 -7.66
C PHE A 87 6.22 0.54 -8.75
N ASP A 88 5.46 0.66 -9.84
CA ASP A 88 5.60 -0.14 -11.08
C ASP A 88 5.38 -1.64 -10.88
N GLU A 89 4.52 -2.05 -9.94
CA GLU A 89 4.15 -3.45 -9.74
C GLU A 89 3.41 -4.01 -10.97
N GLU A 90 2.48 -3.24 -11.52
CA GLU A 90 1.49 -3.65 -12.52
C GLU A 90 2.09 -3.90 -13.92
N VAL A 91 3.32 -3.43 -14.16
CA VAL A 91 3.98 -3.50 -15.47
C VAL A 91 5.28 -4.30 -15.41
N GLY A 92 6.09 -4.15 -14.37
CA GLY A 92 7.44 -4.74 -14.34
C GLY A 92 7.98 -5.13 -12.97
N CYS A 93 7.26 -4.82 -11.89
CA CYS A 93 7.73 -4.93 -10.51
C CYS A 93 9.09 -4.25 -10.28
N ALA A 94 9.39 -3.16 -11.00
CA ALA A 94 10.71 -2.53 -10.93
C ALA A 94 11.00 -2.02 -9.50
N GLY A 95 10.02 -1.41 -8.84
CA GLY A 95 10.17 -0.91 -7.46
C GLY A 95 10.54 -2.00 -6.47
N ALA A 96 10.00 -3.22 -6.61
CA ALA A 96 10.33 -4.33 -5.72
C ALA A 96 11.77 -4.86 -5.89
N ARG A 97 12.39 -4.63 -7.06
CA ARG A 97 13.71 -5.16 -7.42
C ARG A 97 14.87 -4.23 -7.08
N LEU A 98 14.63 -2.94 -6.84
CA LEU A 98 15.70 -1.96 -6.61
C LEU A 98 16.51 -2.24 -5.32
N ASP A 99 17.84 -2.17 -5.43
CA ASP A 99 18.87 -2.12 -4.36
C ASP A 99 18.67 -3.00 -3.11
N GLY A 100 18.35 -4.27 -3.33
CA GLY A 100 18.28 -5.28 -2.27
C GLY A 100 16.94 -5.34 -1.53
N GLY A 101 15.89 -4.76 -2.11
CA GLY A 101 14.51 -4.82 -1.59
C GLY A 101 14.22 -3.77 -0.53
N PHE A 102 13.03 -3.87 0.07
CA PHE A 102 12.63 -2.97 1.15
C PHE A 102 13.54 -3.14 2.37
N ARG A 103 14.18 -2.04 2.79
CA ARG A 103 14.99 -2.00 4.01
C ARG A 103 14.21 -1.26 5.09
N PHE A 104 13.88 -1.98 6.15
CA PHE A 104 13.32 -1.41 7.38
C PHE A 104 14.46 -1.23 8.37
N VAL A 105 14.75 0.03 8.71
CA VAL A 105 15.75 0.40 9.73
C VAL A 105 15.19 0.29 11.13
#